data_AF-A0A942HEA9-F1
#
_entry.id   AF-A0A942HEA9-F1
#
_cell.length_a   1.000
_cell.length_b   1.000
_cell.length_c   1.000
_cell.angle_alpha   90.00
_cell.angle_beta   90.00
_cell.angle_gamma   90.00
#
_symmetry.space_group_name_H-M   'P 1'
#
loop_
_entity.id
_entity.type
_entity.pdbx_description
1 polymer ?
#
loop_
_entity_poly.entity_id
_entity_poly.type
_entity_poly.pdbx_seq_one_letter_code
_entity_poly.pdbx_strand_id
1 'polypeptide(L)'
;MEANLVYLILRRIGSNTFLDVEQVEGGKRQFNMDGVQRLRIANETEALKRIDAAGIGHWTSFPTDNIQATVTRHQLRTIGFRGNY
;
A
#
# COMPACT_ATOMS: atom_id res chain seq x y z
N MET A 1 -5.50 12.92 -12.51
CA MET A 1 -5.20 12.61 -11.10
C MET A 1 -3.72 12.33 -10.97
N GLU A 2 -3.07 12.84 -9.92
CA GLU A 2 -1.68 12.51 -9.61
C GLU A 2 -1.57 11.09 -9.05
N ALA A 3 -0.67 10.29 -9.60
CA ALA A 3 -0.46 8.91 -9.20
C ALA A 3 1.03 8.54 -9.18
N ASN A 4 1.38 7.68 -8.23
CA ASN A 4 2.73 7.15 -8.04
C ASN A 4 2.76 5.64 -8.32
N LEU A 5 3.84 5.14 -8.90
CA LEU A 5 4.11 3.71 -8.95
C LEU A 5 4.74 3.29 -7.62
N VAL A 6 4.12 2.32 -6.94
CA VAL A 6 4.52 1.89 -5.59
C VAL A 6 4.55 0.37 -5.46
N TYR A 7 5.24 -0.11 -4.44
CA TYR A 7 5.08 -1.43 -3.87
C TYR A 7 4.24 -1.35 -2.59
N LEU A 8 3.20 -2.18 -2.50
CA LEU A 8 2.52 -2.49 -1.26
C LEU A 8 3.14 -3.76 -0.68
N ILE A 9 3.65 -3.68 0.55
CA ILE A 9 4.51 -4.70 1.14
C ILE A 9 3.90 -5.16 2.46
N LEU A 10 3.62 -6.46 2.58
CA LEU A 10 3.13 -7.05 3.81
C LEU A 10 4.30 -7.52 4.67
N ARG A 11 4.46 -6.92 5.86
CA ARG A 11 5.55 -7.27 6.80
C ARG A 11 5.04 -7.84 8.10
N ARG A 12 5.69 -8.89 8.59
CA ARG A 12 5.51 -9.40 9.95
C ARG A 12 6.68 -8.95 10.81
N ILE A 13 6.39 -8.29 11.93
CA ILE A 13 7.39 -7.81 12.88
C ILE A 13 6.94 -8.25 14.26
N GLY A 14 7.64 -9.24 14.81
CA GLY A 14 7.18 -9.96 16.00
C GLY A 14 5.83 -10.62 15.74
N SER A 15 4.86 -10.36 16.62
CA SER A 15 3.47 -10.84 16.50
C SER A 15 2.56 -9.91 15.66
N ASN A 16 3.09 -8.79 15.16
CA ASN A 16 2.29 -7.79 14.46
C ASN A 16 2.45 -7.90 12.95
N THR A 17 1.36 -7.68 12.22
CA THR A 17 1.34 -7.56 10.77
C THR A 17 1.17 -6.09 10.38
N PHE A 18 1.96 -5.65 9.39
CA PHE A 18 1.95 -4.30 8.86
C PHE A 18 1.84 -4.33 7.35
N LEU A 19 1.14 -3.36 6.80
CA LEU A 19 1.15 -3.02 5.39
C LEU A 19 1.98 -1.73 5.24
N ASP A 20 3.06 -1.83 4.49
CA ASP A 20 3.93 -0.71 4.14
C ASP A 20 3.69 -0.33 2.68
N VAL A 21 4.08 0.90 2.32
CA VAL A 21 4.09 1.35 0.93
C VAL A 21 5.41 2.03 0.64
N GLU A 22 6.06 1.63 -0.46
CA GLU A 22 7.34 2.16 -0.89
C GLU A 22 7.26 2.59 -2.36
N GLN A 23 7.88 3.72 -2.69
CA GLN A 23 7.94 4.16 -4.09
C GLN A 23 8.88 3.26 -4.89
N VAL A 24 8.48 2.89 -6.11
CA VAL A 24 9.37 2.17 -7.02
C VAL A 24 10.51 3.09 -7.45
N GLU A 25 11.76 2.60 -7.39
CA GLU A 25 12.92 3.32 -7.89
C GLU A 25 12.84 3.49 -9.41
N GLY A 26 13.05 4.71 -9.92
CA GLY A 26 12.83 5.05 -11.32
C GLY A 26 11.35 5.04 -11.78
N GLY A 27 10.42 4.71 -10.87
CA GLY A 27 8.98 4.72 -11.15
C GLY A 27 8.39 6.13 -11.24
N LYS A 28 7.17 6.23 -11.76
CA LYS A 28 6.41 7.48 -11.83
C LYS A 28 6.18 8.06 -10.43
N ARG A 29 6.59 9.31 -10.20
CA ARG A 29 6.43 10.05 -8.94
C ARG A 29 5.79 11.42 -9.22
N GLN A 30 4.48 11.53 -8.99
CA GLN A 30 3.70 12.76 -9.14
C GLN A 30 3.38 13.44 -7.80
N PHE A 31 3.57 12.75 -6.67
CA PHE A 31 3.46 13.36 -5.33
C PHE A 31 4.49 12.80 -4.34
N ASN A 32 4.78 13.56 -3.27
CA ASN A 32 5.70 13.15 -2.21
C ASN A 32 5.08 12.03 -1.34
N MET A 33 5.84 11.00 -0.99
CA MET A 33 5.40 9.91 -0.10
C MET A 33 6.19 9.79 1.21
N ASP A 34 7.14 10.68 1.47
CA ASP A 34 8.00 10.63 2.67
C ASP A 34 7.20 10.69 3.99
N GLY A 35 6.01 11.28 3.95
CA GLY A 35 5.12 11.37 5.11
C GLY A 35 4.23 10.15 5.35
N VAL A 36 4.25 9.13 4.47
CA VAL A 36 3.35 7.97 4.61
C VAL A 36 3.78 7.11 5.79
N GLN A 37 2.88 6.95 6.75
CA GLN A 37 3.08 6.09 7.92
C GLN A 37 2.65 4.67 7.60
N ARG A 38 3.42 3.69 8.09
CA ARG A 38 3.00 2.29 7.99
C ARG A 38 1.64 2.04 8.62
N LEU A 39 0.92 1.09 8.05
CA LEU A 39 -0.40 0.70 8.51
C LEU A 39 -0.33 -0.63 9.26
N ARG A 40 -0.71 -0.64 10.55
CA ARG A 40 -0.92 -1.90 11.27
C ARG A 40 -2.22 -2.56 10.79
N ILE A 41 -2.17 -3.86 10.53
CA ILE A 41 -3.33 -4.65 10.12
C ILE A 41 -3.41 -5.94 10.96
N ALA A 42 -4.60 -6.51 11.10
CA ALA A 42 -4.78 -7.75 11.86
C ALA A 42 -4.16 -8.95 11.15
N ASN A 43 -4.36 -9.07 9.83
CA ASN A 43 -3.87 -10.17 9.02
C ASN A 43 -3.84 -9.83 7.52
N GLU A 44 -3.33 -10.77 6.74
CA GLU A 44 -3.24 -10.69 5.28
C GLU A 44 -4.58 -10.45 4.59
N THR A 45 -5.63 -11.18 5.00
CA THR A 45 -6.98 -11.05 4.42
C THR A 45 -7.52 -9.63 4.58
N GLU A 46 -7.26 -8.98 5.71
CA GLU A 46 -7.64 -7.58 5.91
C GLU A 46 -6.87 -6.64 4.96
N ALA A 47 -5.58 -6.87 4.74
CA ALA A 47 -4.79 -6.11 3.76
C ALA A 47 -5.42 -6.19 2.37
N LEU A 48 -5.70 -7.42 1.90
CA LEU A 48 -6.27 -7.65 0.57
C LEU A 48 -7.66 -7.00 0.42
N LYS A 49 -8.52 -7.09 1.44
CA LYS A 49 -9.83 -6.42 1.43
C LYS A 49 -9.72 -4.91 1.30
N ARG A 50 -8.75 -4.28 1.99
CA ARG A 50 -8.54 -2.82 1.91
C ARG A 50 -7.98 -2.39 0.55
N ILE A 51 -7.12 -3.21 -0.05
CA ILE A 51 -6.57 -2.97 -1.39
C ILE A 51 -7.68 -3.09 -2.46
N ASP A 52 -8.54 -4.10 -2.34
CA ASP A 52 -9.69 -4.32 -3.22
C ASP A 52 -10.70 -3.16 -3.10
N ALA A 53 -11.03 -2.75 -1.87
CA ALA A 53 -11.90 -1.60 -1.61
C ALA A 53 -11.35 -0.26 -2.16
N ALA A 54 -10.03 -0.14 -2.30
CA ALA A 54 -9.39 1.01 -2.95
C ALA A 54 -9.38 0.93 -4.48
N GLY A 55 -9.91 -0.14 -5.07
CA GLY A 55 -9.96 -0.35 -6.52
C GLY A 55 -8.57 -0.48 -7.15
N ILE A 56 -7.58 -0.96 -6.40
CA ILE A 56 -6.21 -1.17 -6.90
C ILE A 56 -6.10 -2.50 -7.65
N GLY A 57 -6.86 -3.51 -7.21
CA GLY A 57 -6.91 -4.83 -7.80
C GLY A 57 -7.41 -5.85 -6.78
N HIS A 58 -7.59 -7.09 -7.24
CA HIS A 58 -8.11 -8.18 -6.43
C HIS A 58 -7.12 -9.34 -6.42
N TRP A 59 -6.85 -9.88 -5.23
CA TRP A 59 -5.94 -11.02 -5.01
C TRP A 59 -6.55 -11.98 -3.99
N THR A 60 -6.34 -13.28 -4.20
CA THR A 60 -6.76 -14.34 -3.28
C THR A 60 -5.74 -14.58 -2.15
N SER A 61 -4.47 -14.25 -2.38
CA SER A 61 -3.38 -14.25 -1.41
C SER A 61 -2.38 -13.13 -1.72
N PHE A 62 -1.66 -12.65 -0.71
CA PHE A 62 -0.65 -11.60 -0.89
C PHE A 62 0.57 -12.19 -1.60
N PRO A 63 1.00 -11.63 -2.75
CA PRO A 63 2.12 -12.16 -3.51
C PRO A 63 3.44 -12.00 -2.77
N THR A 64 4.33 -12.98 -2.92
CA THR A 64 5.65 -13.01 -2.28
C THR A 64 6.58 -11.89 -2.75
N ASP A 65 6.39 -11.42 -3.97
CA ASP A 65 7.14 -10.34 -4.63
C ASP A 65 6.52 -8.95 -4.41
N ASN A 66 5.56 -8.84 -3.48
CA ASN A 66 4.79 -7.63 -3.18
C ASN A 66 3.79 -7.26 -4.29
N ILE A 67 2.90 -6.32 -4.00
CA ILE A 67 1.96 -5.81 -5.01
C ILE A 67 2.53 -4.53 -5.58
N GLN A 68 2.90 -4.54 -6.86
CA GLN A 68 3.24 -3.31 -7.59
C GLN A 68 1.96 -2.68 -8.18
N ALA A 69 1.72 -1.41 -7.88
CA ALA A 69 0.53 -0.72 -8.36
C ALA A 69 0.75 0.77 -8.59
N THR A 70 -0.02 1.35 -9.53
CA THR A 70 -0.13 2.81 -9.65
C THR A 70 -1.24 3.29 -8.73
N VAL A 71 -0.88 4.07 -7.71
CA VAL A 71 -1.81 4.52 -6.66
C VAL A 71 -1.90 6.04 -6.61
N THR A 72 -3.11 6.53 -6.36
CA THR A 72 -3.38 7.93 -6.03
C THR A 72 -3.36 8.16 -4.52
N ARG A 73 -3.27 9.43 -4.09
CA ARG A 73 -3.46 9.80 -2.68
C ARG A 73 -4.78 9.30 -2.10
N HIS A 74 -5.85 9.37 -2.90
CA HIS A 74 -7.18 8.91 -2.49
C HIS A 74 -7.17 7.41 -2.19
N GLN A 75 -6.59 6.61 -3.08
CA GLN A 75 -6.49 5.15 -2.88
C GLN A 75 -5.66 4.78 -1.65
N LEU A 76 -4.54 5.47 -1.41
CA LEU A 76 -3.74 5.28 -0.19
C LEU A 76 -4.56 5.58 1.08
N ARG A 77 -5.35 6.67 1.07
CA ARG A 77 -6.24 7.00 2.18
C ARG A 77 -7.37 5.97 2.35
N THR A 78 -7.92 5.45 1.25
CA THR A 78 -8.96 4.41 1.27
C THR A 78 -8.44 3.10 1.85
N ILE A 79 -7.19 2.71 1.56
CA ILE A 79 -6.52 1.58 2.23
C ILE A 79 -6.39 1.82 3.75
N GLY A 80 -6.24 3.09 4.13
CA GLY A 80 -6.12 3.53 5.53
C GLY A 80 -4.72 4.01 5.90
N PHE A 81 -3.82 4.22 4.93
CA PHE A 81 -2.56 4.91 5.17
C PHE A 81 -2.83 6.34 5.67
N ARG A 82 -1.91 6.83 6.52
CA ARG A 82 -1.97 8.16 7.13
C ARG A 82 -0.65 8.87 6.90
N GLY A 83 -0.69 10.20 6.93
CA GLY A 83 0.47 11.03 6.64
C GLY A 83 0.13 12.25 5.81
N ASN A 84 1.11 13.14 5.67
CA ASN A 84 1.04 14.28 4.77
C ASN A 84 1.78 13.94 3.47
N TYR A 85 1.05 13.43 2.49
CA TYR A 85 1.54 12.97 1.18
C TYR A 85 0.61 13.38 0.05
#